data_AF-A0A969ALT5-F1
#
_entry.id   AF-A0A969ALT5-F1
#
_cell.length_a   1.000
_cell.length_b   1.000
_cell.length_c   1.000
_cell.angle_alpha   90.00
_cell.angle_beta   90.00
_cell.angle_gamma   90.00
#
_symmetry.space_group_name_H-M   'P 1'
#
loop_
_entity.id
_entity.type
_entity.pdbx_description
1 polymer ?
#
loop_
_entity_poly.entity_id
_entity_poly.type
_entity_poly.pdbx_seq_one_letter_code
_entity_poly.pdbx_strand_id
1 'polypeptide(L)' 'MSQAVTALDAAAFYVAGAVTIAPDVAIAPGVVLKALPGSCLVISARTCLGAGVIVQAQQGTLTLRGGS' A
#
# COMPACT_ATOMS: atom_id res chain seq x y z
N MET A 1 26.12 -11.25 -3.23
CA MET A 1 24.99 -11.47 -2.30
C MET A 1 23.72 -11.27 -3.11
N SER A 2 23.06 -12.39 -3.46
CA SER A 2 21.91 -12.41 -4.36
C SER A 2 20.67 -11.91 -3.62
N GLN A 3 20.02 -10.86 -4.13
CA GLN A 3 18.61 -10.65 -3.83
C GLN A 3 17.83 -11.07 -5.06
N ALA A 4 17.14 -12.21 -4.94
CA ALA A 4 16.12 -12.63 -5.88
C ALA A 4 14.99 -11.60 -5.80
N VAL A 5 14.98 -10.66 -6.75
CA VAL A 5 13.78 -9.89 -7.06
C VAL A 5 12.86 -10.88 -7.75
N THR A 6 12.01 -11.55 -6.97
CA THR A 6 10.93 -12.38 -7.52
C THR A 6 10.12 -11.50 -8.45
N ALA A 7 10.14 -11.82 -9.74
CA ALA A 7 9.44 -11.08 -10.77
C ALA A 7 7.98 -10.88 -10.36
N LEU A 8 7.54 -9.62 -10.43
CA LEU A 8 6.13 -9.23 -10.33
C LEU A 8 5.38 -9.95 -11.45
N ASP A 9 4.76 -11.09 -11.15
CA ASP A 9 3.68 -11.60 -11.97
C ASP A 9 2.49 -10.65 -11.78
N ALA A 10 2.39 -9.63 -12.66
CA ALA A 10 1.25 -8.74 -12.86
C ALA A 10 0.43 -8.33 -11.61
N ALA A 11 1.06 -8.18 -10.43
CA ALA A 11 0.38 -7.67 -9.26
C ALA A 11 0.00 -6.24 -9.58
N ALA A 12 -1.30 -5.96 -9.66
CA ALA A 12 -1.80 -4.63 -9.97
C ALA A 12 -1.14 -3.56 -9.07
N PHE A 13 -0.75 -3.87 -7.84
CA PHE A 13 -0.11 -2.93 -6.94
C PHE A 13 0.97 -3.60 -6.09
N TYR A 14 1.88 -2.79 -5.55
CA TYR A 14 2.98 -3.21 -4.70
C TYR A 14 2.69 -2.88 -3.24
N VAL A 15 3.01 -3.82 -2.34
CA VAL A 15 2.86 -3.65 -0.88
C VAL A 15 4.15 -4.09 -0.17
N ALA A 16 4.64 -3.28 0.76
CA ALA A 16 5.80 -3.64 1.60
C ALA A 16 5.71 -3.08 3.03
N GLY A 17 6.16 -3.89 4.00
CA GLY A 17 6.14 -3.54 5.42
C GLY A 17 4.78 -3.75 6.09
N ALA A 18 4.56 -3.11 7.24
CA ALA A 18 3.31 -3.19 8.00
C ALA A 18 2.18 -2.38 7.34
N VAL A 19 1.53 -2.98 6.34
CA VAL A 19 0.39 -2.41 5.62
C VAL A 19 -0.86 -3.24 5.89
N THR A 20 -1.94 -2.59 6.31
CA THR A 20 -3.26 -3.22 6.48
C THR A 20 -4.22 -2.60 5.47
N ILE A 21 -4.94 -3.42 4.71
CA ILE A 21 -5.92 -2.99 3.71
C ILE A 21 -7.26 -3.59 4.10
N ALA A 22 -8.25 -2.73 4.34
CA ALA A 22 -9.62 -3.15 4.61
C ALA A 22 -10.25 -3.83 3.38
N PRO A 23 -11.30 -4.64 3.55
CA PRO A 23 -12.14 -5.05 2.43
C PRO A 23 -12.76 -3.81 1.74
N ASP A 24 -13.17 -3.99 0.48
CA ASP A 24 -13.83 -2.95 -0.34
C ASP A 24 -12.99 -1.69 -0.62
N VAL A 25 -11.66 -1.86 -0.68
CA VAL A 25 -10.74 -0.83 -1.17
C VAL A 25 -10.50 -1.03 -2.66
N ALA A 26 -10.74 0.01 -3.47
CA ALA A 26 -10.37 0.00 -4.88
C ALA A 26 -8.91 0.43 -5.04
N ILE A 27 -8.06 -0.44 -5.59
CA ILE A 27 -6.64 -0.16 -5.82
C ILE A 27 -6.34 -0.34 -7.31
N ALA A 28 -6.03 0.76 -7.99
CA ALA A 28 -5.67 0.74 -9.39
C ALA A 28 -4.28 0.14 -9.64
N PRO A 29 -3.99 -0.30 -10.88
CA PRO A 29 -2.65 -0.71 -11.27
C PRO A 29 -1.57 0.35 -11.02
N GLY A 30 -0.36 -0.08 -10.63
CA GLY A 30 0.80 0.77 -10.38
C GLY A 30 0.84 1.44 -9.00
N VAL A 31 -0.10 1.15 -8.10
CA VAL A 31 -0.09 1.72 -6.75
C VAL A 31 1.06 1.10 -5.93
N VAL A 32 1.73 1.93 -5.12
CA VAL A 32 2.80 1.48 -4.21
C VAL A 32 2.42 1.85 -2.78
N LEU A 33 2.29 0.86 -1.92
CA LEU A 33 2.00 1.02 -0.50
C LEU A 33 3.18 0.52 0.32
N LYS A 34 3.81 1.41 1.10
CA LYS A 34 4.99 1.06 1.88
C LYS A 34 4.89 1.58 3.30
N ALA A 35 5.17 0.74 4.28
CA ALA A 35 5.45 1.16 5.64
C ALA A 35 6.93 0.91 5.96
N LEU A 36 7.64 1.94 6.41
CA LEU A 36 9.00 1.80 6.90
C LEU A 36 9.05 1.08 8.26
N PRO A 37 10.21 0.53 8.67
CA PRO A 37 10.36 -0.09 9.98
C PRO A 37 9.87 0.82 11.13
N GLY A 38 9.06 0.26 12.02
CA GLY A 38 8.47 1.00 13.14
C GLY A 38 7.28 1.91 12.79
N SER A 39 6.79 1.85 11.54
CA SER A 39 5.58 2.55 11.10
C SER A 39 4.52 1.58 10.56
N CYS A 40 3.28 2.04 10.51
CA CYS A 40 2.13 1.30 9.99
C CYS A 40 1.38 2.15 8.96
N LEU A 41 0.88 1.50 7.89
CA LEU A 41 -0.03 2.10 6.92
C LEU A 41 -1.37 1.36 6.94
N VAL A 42 -2.46 2.08 7.17
CA VAL A 42 -3.82 1.53 7.20
C VAL A 42 -4.65 2.15 6.08
N ILE A 43 -5.14 1.33 5.16
CA ILE A 43 -6.10 1.73 4.12
C ILE A 43 -7.48 1.28 4.57
N SER A 44 -8.32 2.24 4.95
CA SER A 44 -9.65 1.95 5.50
C SER A 44 -10.67 1.62 4.40
N ALA A 45 -11.77 0.98 4.77
CA ALA A 45 -12.85 0.64 3.83
C ALA A 45 -13.36 1.87 3.08
N ARG A 46 -13.89 1.64 1.86
CA ARG A 46 -14.41 2.68 0.94
C ARG A 46 -13.34 3.69 0.46
N THR A 47 -12.05 3.34 0.53
CA THR A 47 -10.97 4.15 -0.05
C THR A 47 -10.73 3.76 -1.51
N CYS A 48 -10.43 4.74 -2.36
CA CYS A 48 -10.02 4.53 -3.75
C CYS A 48 -8.61 5.08 -3.98
N LEU A 49 -7.72 4.27 -4.53
CA LEU A 49 -6.36 4.67 -4.90
C LEU A 49 -6.19 4.60 -6.41
N GLY A 50 -5.97 5.77 -7.02
CA GLY A 50 -5.78 5.91 -8.47
C GLY A 50 -4.43 5.39 -8.95
N ALA A 51 -4.32 5.19 -10.26
CA ALA A 51 -3.09 4.70 -10.87
C ALA A 51 -1.92 5.66 -10.60
N GLY A 52 -0.73 5.11 -10.34
CA GLY A 52 0.48 5.89 -10.05
C GLY A 52 0.56 6.50 -8.66
N VAL A 53 -0.40 6.22 -7.76
CA VAL A 53 -0.35 6.67 -6.36
C VAL A 53 0.73 5.91 -5.59
N ILE A 54 1.58 6.66 -4.89
CA ILE A 54 2.60 6.13 -3.98
C ILE A 54 2.31 6.64 -2.58
N VAL A 55 2.16 5.73 -1.63
CA VAL A 55 1.90 6.05 -0.22
C VAL A 55 2.98 5.39 0.63
N GLN A 56 3.67 6.21 1.42
CA GLN A 56 4.69 5.75 2.34
C GLN A 56 4.41 6.24 3.75
N ALA A 57 4.31 5.31 4.70
CA ALA A 57 4.37 5.62 6.13
C ALA A 57 5.85 5.62 6.56
N GLN A 58 6.30 6.72 7.19
CA GLN A 58 7.66 6.87 7.70
C GLN A 58 7.74 6.71 9.22
N GLN A 59 6.76 7.25 9.95
CA GLN A 59 6.71 7.22 11.42
C GLN A 59 5.27 7.09 11.90
N GLY A 60 5.06 6.34 12.99
CA GLY A 60 3.74 6.14 13.57
C GLY A 60 2.77 5.40 12.63
N THR A 61 1.48 5.72 12.74
CA THR A 61 0.44 5.10 11.89
C THR A 61 -0.14 6.14 10.94
N LEU A 62 0.01 5.93 9.63
CA LEU A 62 -0.69 6.68 8.59
C LEU A 62 -1.98 5.94 8.23
N THR A 63 -3.14 6.60 8.39
CA THR A 63 -4.44 6.04 8.00
C THR A 63 -5.03 6.81 6.84
N LEU A 64 -5.26 6.15 5.71
CA LEU A 64 -6.07 6.68 4.62
C LEU A 64 -7.52 6.24 4.83
N ARG A 65 -8.45 7.19 4.78
CA ARG A 65 -9.89 6.95 4.90
C ARG A 65 -10.61 7.38 3.64
N GLY A 66 -11.60 6.58 3.24
CA GLY A 66 -12.56 6.98 2.23
C GLY A 66 -13.37 8.19 2.68
N GLY A 67 -13.82 9.00 1.71
CA GLY A 67 -14.78 10.07 1.95
C GLY A 67 -16.11 9.53 2.48
N SER A 68 -16.86 10.37 3.20
CA SER A 68 -18.23 10.09 3.65
C SER A 68 -19.17 9.98 2.46
#